data_AF-A0A922F4B1-F1
#
_entry.id   AF-A0A922F4B1-F1
#
_cell.length_a   1.000
_cell.length_b   1.000
_cell.length_c   1.000
_cell.angle_alpha   90.00
_cell.angle_beta   90.00
_cell.angle_gamma   90.00
#
_symmetry.space_group_name_H-M   'P 1'
#
loop_
_entity.id
_entity.type
_entity.pdbx_description
1 polymer ?
#
loop_
_entity_poly.entity_id
_entity_poly.type
_entity_poly.pdbx_seq_one_letter_code
_entity_poly.pdbx_strand_id
1 'polypeptide(L)'
;MEDSVAVTILILFFHFLLLNYPSSSLPLCSDSRAPHIPKRPLVFCPYNGSVCCDSAKDLQLWKQFHDMNISDPGCATLVKSTLCARCDKFSAQLFKVESGPQAVPVLCSSPLLLNSSLSNKAPSSFCSTVWDACQNVSILSSPFVPSLQVRGGAPVDSSPSKLNELWQSKSVFCDAFGGSSDNKSICFNGEQVSLEKTETVLPPMGMCLEKIGNGSYLNMVAHPDGSNSAFFSDQSGKIWLATIPEQSSGATLGLDMSKPFMDLSDRVFSDSSFGMMGMAFHPNFAHNGRLFASFNCDKLKTPGCSGRCACNTDVDCDPAKIGSSNAAQPCRYHKVIAEFTANGTSGYSASPVEVRRVFTLGLPFAFNHAGQILFGPADGYLYVMMGDGGKGGDPYYFSQNKKSLLGKILRLDIDNLPSADEISDLGLWGNYSVPQDNPSSEDKYLQPEIWALGLRNPWRCSFDSERSLYFVCADTGQV
;
A
#
# COMPACT_ATOMS: atom_id res chain seq x y z
N MET A 1 -48.25 -27.25 2.80
CA MET A 1 -47.44 -27.00 1.60
C MET A 1 -47.55 -25.53 1.16
N GLU A 2 -48.72 -24.90 1.31
CA GLU A 2 -48.93 -23.49 1.00
C GLU A 2 -48.17 -22.51 1.93
N ASP A 3 -48.06 -22.78 3.23
CA ASP A 3 -47.35 -21.88 4.16
C ASP A 3 -45.83 -21.79 3.91
N SER A 4 -45.22 -22.86 3.39
CA SER A 4 -43.78 -22.87 3.09
C SER A 4 -43.45 -22.05 1.84
N VAL A 5 -44.39 -21.92 0.90
CA VAL A 5 -44.21 -21.15 -0.33
C VAL A 5 -44.34 -19.66 -0.03
N ALA A 6 -45.29 -19.27 0.84
CA ALA A 6 -45.46 -17.88 1.26
C ALA A 6 -44.23 -17.33 1.99
N VAL A 7 -43.62 -18.12 2.89
CA VAL A 7 -42.40 -17.72 3.61
C VAL A 7 -41.20 -17.60 2.66
N THR A 8 -41.08 -18.50 1.68
CA THR A 8 -39.99 -18.47 0.70
C THR A 8 -40.10 -17.25 -0.23
N ILE A 9 -41.32 -16.89 -0.65
CA ILE A 9 -41.57 -15.70 -1.47
C ILE A 9 -41.27 -14.43 -0.66
N LEU A 10 -41.64 -14.37 0.62
CA LEU A 10 -41.37 -13.21 1.47
C LEU A 10 -39.85 -12.99 1.67
N ILE A 11 -39.09 -14.08 1.85
CA ILE A 11 -37.63 -14.05 2.01
C ILE A 11 -36.93 -13.61 0.71
N LEU A 12 -37.39 -14.09 -0.45
CA LEU A 12 -36.90 -13.67 -1.76
C LEU A 12 -37.20 -12.19 -2.04
N PHE A 13 -38.38 -11.70 -1.63
CA PHE A 13 -38.75 -10.29 -1.78
C PHE A 13 -37.90 -9.37 -0.90
N PHE A 14 -37.57 -9.79 0.33
CA PHE A 14 -36.64 -9.07 1.21
C PHE A 14 -35.19 -9.05 0.67
N HIS A 15 -34.73 -10.15 0.05
CA HIS A 15 -33.41 -10.18 -0.60
C HIS A 15 -33.35 -9.25 -1.82
N PHE A 16 -34.42 -9.14 -2.60
CA PHE A 16 -34.50 -8.21 -3.73
C PHE A 16 -34.53 -6.73 -3.32
N LEU A 17 -35.11 -6.43 -2.15
CA LEU A 17 -35.09 -5.08 -1.58
C LEU A 17 -33.72 -4.68 -1.00
N LEU A 18 -32.92 -5.64 -0.51
CA LEU A 18 -31.57 -5.41 0.01
C LEU A 18 -30.50 -5.33 -1.10
N LEU A 19 -30.78 -5.82 -2.31
CA LEU A 19 -29.86 -5.79 -3.46
C LEU A 19 -29.83 -4.44 -4.22
N ASN A 20 -30.61 -3.44 -3.78
CA ASN A 20 -30.73 -2.14 -4.45
C ASN A 20 -30.07 -0.98 -3.69
N TYR A 21 -28.97 -1.24 -2.97
CA TYR A 21 -28.04 -0.17 -2.64
C TYR A 21 -26.90 -0.19 -3.67
N PRO A 22 -26.97 0.60 -4.76
CA PRO A 22 -25.82 0.79 -5.62
C PRO A 22 -24.68 1.33 -4.76
N SER A 23 -23.69 0.47 -4.51
CA SER A 23 -22.45 0.86 -3.86
C SER A 23 -21.74 1.80 -4.82
N SER A 24 -22.00 3.10 -4.66
CA SER A 24 -21.43 4.13 -5.50
C SER A 24 -20.05 4.48 -4.95
N SER A 25 -19.01 4.37 -5.77
CA SER A 25 -17.69 4.87 -5.40
C SER A 25 -17.76 6.40 -5.26
N LEU A 26 -17.67 6.89 -4.02
CA LEU A 26 -17.59 8.33 -3.78
C LEU A 26 -16.27 8.86 -4.32
N PRO A 27 -16.22 10.15 -4.72
CA PRO A 27 -14.94 10.79 -4.96
C PRO A 27 -14.02 10.70 -3.77
N LEU A 28 -12.73 10.56 -4.07
CA LEU A 28 -11.67 10.55 -3.08
C LEU A 28 -10.88 11.83 -3.21
N CYS A 29 -10.58 12.39 -2.06
CA CYS A 29 -9.60 13.44 -1.88
C CYS A 29 -8.19 12.85 -1.98
N SER A 30 -7.19 13.70 -2.21
CA SER A 30 -5.77 13.30 -2.24
C SER A 30 -5.28 12.61 -0.95
N ASP A 31 -6.00 12.75 0.17
CA ASP A 31 -5.77 12.07 1.45
C ASP A 31 -6.63 10.80 1.65
N SER A 32 -7.23 10.29 0.56
CA SER A 32 -8.12 9.11 0.55
C SER A 32 -9.40 9.25 1.37
N ARG A 33 -9.78 10.47 1.79
CA ARG A 33 -11.09 10.74 2.43
C ARG A 33 -12.16 11.11 1.42
N ALA A 34 -13.42 10.97 1.80
CA ALA A 34 -14.53 11.46 0.99
C ALA A 34 -14.65 12.99 1.10
N PRO A 35 -14.94 13.72 0.00
CA PRO A 35 -15.27 15.13 0.04
C PRO A 35 -16.47 15.39 0.93
N HIS A 36 -16.45 16.52 1.63
CA HIS A 36 -17.49 16.91 2.57
C HIS A 36 -18.03 18.30 2.24
N ILE A 37 -19.25 18.61 2.68
CA ILE A 37 -19.80 19.97 2.58
C ILE A 37 -19.29 20.74 3.80
N PRO A 38 -18.47 21.79 3.62
CA PRO A 38 -17.88 22.48 4.74
C PRO A 38 -18.93 23.34 5.44
N LYS A 39 -18.87 23.42 6.78
CA LYS A 39 -19.83 24.22 7.59
C LYS A 39 -19.77 25.71 7.27
N ARG A 40 -18.64 26.18 6.74
CA ARG A 40 -18.42 27.55 6.26
C ARG A 40 -17.74 27.47 4.90
N PRO A 41 -18.08 28.35 3.94
CA PRO A 41 -17.39 28.40 2.65
C PRO A 41 -15.89 28.63 2.83
N LEU A 42 -15.08 28.00 1.97
CA LEU A 42 -13.66 28.28 1.87
C LEU A 42 -13.46 29.69 1.29
N VAL A 43 -12.52 30.45 1.83
CA VAL A 43 -12.30 31.85 1.48
C VAL A 43 -11.23 31.97 0.41
N PHE A 44 -10.15 31.20 0.53
CA PHE A 44 -9.02 31.29 -0.39
C PHE A 44 -9.23 30.43 -1.65
N CYS A 45 -9.65 29.19 -1.48
CA CYS A 45 -9.96 28.22 -2.54
C CYS A 45 -11.45 27.91 -2.58
N PRO A 46 -12.30 28.84 -3.09
CA PRO A 46 -13.74 28.66 -3.09
C PRO A 46 -14.17 27.58 -4.08
N TYR A 47 -14.91 26.59 -3.58
CA TYR A 47 -15.56 25.56 -4.38
C TYR A 47 -17.04 25.45 -3.98
N ASN A 48 -17.89 25.14 -4.96
CA ASN A 48 -19.32 24.94 -4.72
C ASN A 48 -19.61 23.48 -4.34
N GLY A 49 -20.31 23.28 -3.23
CA GLY A 49 -20.77 21.96 -2.79
C GLY A 49 -19.74 21.24 -1.92
N SER A 50 -19.51 19.95 -2.21
CA SER A 50 -18.52 19.14 -1.49
C SER A 50 -17.10 19.48 -1.93
N VAL A 51 -16.16 19.44 -0.98
CA VAL A 51 -14.76 19.83 -1.12
C VAL A 51 -13.84 18.90 -0.32
N CYS A 52 -12.55 18.93 -0.63
CA CYS A 52 -11.52 18.14 0.07
C CYS A 52 -10.78 18.90 1.18
N CYS A 53 -10.99 20.19 1.32
CA CYS A 53 -10.36 21.01 2.35
C CYS A 53 -11.38 21.50 3.38
N ASP A 54 -10.95 21.59 4.63
CA ASP A 54 -11.64 22.39 5.65
C ASP A 54 -11.05 23.81 5.73
N SER A 55 -11.58 24.64 6.63
CA SER A 55 -11.11 26.01 6.82
C SER A 55 -9.66 26.10 7.31
N ALA A 56 -9.15 25.09 8.02
CA ALA A 56 -7.77 25.07 8.50
C ALA A 56 -6.81 24.83 7.33
N LYS A 57 -7.16 23.89 6.44
CA LYS A 57 -6.38 23.60 5.23
C LYS A 57 -6.41 24.76 4.23
N ASP A 58 -7.57 25.40 4.05
CA ASP A 58 -7.72 26.60 3.21
C ASP A 58 -6.83 27.75 3.70
N LEU A 59 -6.78 27.97 5.02
CA LEU A 59 -5.88 28.96 5.62
C LEU A 59 -4.40 28.58 5.45
N GLN A 60 -4.05 27.29 5.52
CA GLN A 60 -2.69 26.84 5.27
C GLN A 60 -2.26 27.11 3.82
N LEU A 61 -3.14 26.83 2.85
CA LEU A 61 -2.88 27.11 1.43
C LEU A 61 -2.75 28.61 1.16
N TRP A 62 -3.57 29.44 1.83
CA TRP A 62 -3.45 30.88 1.75
C TRP A 62 -2.09 31.38 2.25
N LYS A 63 -1.64 30.89 3.42
CA LYS A 63 -0.31 31.23 3.96
C LYS A 63 0.80 30.80 3.00
N GLN A 64 0.73 29.55 2.53
CA GLN A 64 1.67 29.00 1.56
C GLN A 64 1.76 29.88 0.30
N PHE A 65 0.62 30.31 -0.23
CA PHE A 65 0.59 31.18 -1.41
C PHE A 65 1.15 32.58 -1.14
N HIS A 66 0.87 33.15 0.04
CA HIS A 66 1.37 34.47 0.42
C HIS A 66 2.90 34.47 0.59
N ASP A 67 3.44 33.41 1.20
CA ASP A 67 4.88 33.23 1.42
C ASP A 67 5.67 33.07 0.11
N MET A 68 5.01 32.69 -0.99
CA MET A 68 5.62 32.59 -2.33
C MET A 68 5.95 33.95 -2.95
N ASN A 69 5.37 35.05 -2.46
CA ASN A 69 5.63 36.44 -2.88
C ASN A 69 5.66 36.67 -4.41
N ILE A 70 4.64 36.16 -5.12
CA ILE A 70 4.57 36.20 -6.59
C ILE A 70 4.14 37.60 -7.04
N SER A 71 5.03 38.33 -7.71
CA SER A 71 4.77 39.71 -8.14
C SER A 71 3.85 39.82 -9.35
N ASP A 72 3.89 38.85 -10.26
CA ASP A 72 3.10 38.86 -11.49
C ASP A 72 1.68 38.32 -11.23
N PRO A 73 0.60 39.10 -11.48
CA PRO A 73 -0.77 38.67 -11.23
C PRO A 73 -1.23 37.46 -12.07
N GLY A 74 -0.70 37.31 -13.28
CA GLY A 74 -1.02 36.20 -14.17
C GLY A 74 -0.44 34.90 -13.65
N CYS A 75 0.85 34.90 -13.31
CA CYS A 75 1.52 33.79 -12.66
C CYS A 75 0.89 33.46 -11.29
N ALA A 76 0.60 34.49 -10.48
CA ALA A 76 -0.03 34.33 -9.17
C ALA A 76 -1.39 33.63 -9.28
N THR A 77 -2.20 33.96 -10.28
CA THR A 77 -3.49 33.31 -10.52
C THR A 77 -3.34 31.82 -10.85
N LEU A 78 -2.36 31.48 -11.69
CA LEU A 78 -2.09 30.09 -12.09
C LEU A 78 -1.58 29.26 -10.90
N VAL A 79 -0.63 29.79 -10.13
CA VAL A 79 -0.10 29.10 -8.94
C VAL A 79 -1.19 28.93 -7.88
N LYS A 80 -2.03 29.94 -7.66
CA LYS A 80 -3.20 29.81 -6.78
C LYS A 80 -4.10 28.67 -7.23
N SER A 81 -4.40 28.59 -8.53
CA SER A 81 -5.22 27.51 -9.09
C SER A 81 -4.62 26.13 -8.83
N THR A 82 -3.31 25.97 -8.99
CA THR A 82 -2.59 24.72 -8.71
C THR A 82 -2.67 24.33 -7.23
N LEU A 83 -2.52 25.29 -6.30
CA LEU A 83 -2.65 25.02 -4.87
C LEU A 83 -4.09 24.63 -4.49
N CYS A 84 -5.08 25.33 -5.06
CA CYS A 84 -6.48 25.09 -4.78
C CYS A 84 -7.00 23.76 -5.33
N ALA A 85 -6.34 23.16 -6.33
CA ALA A 85 -6.69 21.83 -6.84
C ALA A 85 -6.69 20.75 -5.74
N ARG A 86 -5.95 20.93 -4.63
CA ARG A 86 -5.99 20.03 -3.45
C ARG A 86 -7.35 20.01 -2.75
N CYS A 87 -8.10 21.09 -2.86
CA CYS A 87 -9.43 21.24 -2.27
C CYS A 87 -10.54 20.79 -3.20
N ASP A 88 -10.23 20.48 -4.46
CA ASP A 88 -11.18 19.94 -5.41
C ASP A 88 -11.67 18.56 -4.94
N LYS A 89 -12.99 18.35 -4.99
CA LYS A 89 -13.63 17.07 -4.63
C LYS A 89 -13.18 15.89 -5.49
N PHE A 90 -12.52 16.15 -6.61
CA PHE A 90 -11.97 15.16 -7.52
C PHE A 90 -10.44 15.14 -7.52
N SER A 91 -9.79 15.70 -6.49
CA SER A 91 -8.33 15.78 -6.39
C SER A 91 -7.60 14.44 -6.52
N ALA A 92 -8.27 13.29 -6.30
CA ALA A 92 -7.70 11.96 -6.57
C ALA A 92 -8.38 11.20 -7.73
N GLN A 93 -9.30 11.80 -8.49
CA GLN A 93 -10.27 11.08 -9.31
C GLN A 93 -9.96 10.99 -10.81
N LEU A 94 -8.69 10.72 -11.16
CA LEU A 94 -8.28 10.48 -12.56
C LEU A 94 -8.67 9.10 -13.12
N PHE A 95 -9.16 8.17 -12.29
CA PHE A 95 -9.57 6.83 -12.71
C PHE A 95 -10.87 6.39 -12.02
N LYS A 96 -11.94 6.18 -12.80
CA LYS A 96 -13.17 5.53 -12.38
C LYS A 96 -13.52 4.38 -13.33
N VAL A 97 -14.32 3.43 -12.82
CA VAL A 97 -14.76 2.21 -13.51
C VAL A 97 -16.06 2.43 -14.32
N GLU A 98 -16.76 3.55 -14.12
CA GLU A 98 -18.05 3.82 -14.78
C GLU A 98 -17.88 4.46 -16.16
N SER A 99 -18.59 3.93 -17.15
CA SER A 99 -18.65 4.46 -18.52
C SER A 99 -19.76 5.50 -18.65
N GLY A 100 -19.38 6.79 -18.71
CA GLY A 100 -20.30 7.89 -18.95
C GLY A 100 -19.57 9.20 -19.30
N PRO A 101 -20.18 10.13 -20.06
CA PRO A 101 -19.61 11.44 -20.29
C PRO A 101 -19.47 12.20 -18.96
N GLN A 102 -18.25 12.65 -18.63
CA GLN A 102 -17.98 13.37 -17.40
C GLN A 102 -17.25 14.69 -17.67
N ALA A 103 -17.61 15.72 -16.91
CA ALA A 103 -16.78 16.90 -16.74
C ALA A 103 -15.74 16.63 -15.64
N VAL A 104 -14.48 16.46 -16.03
CA VAL A 104 -13.34 16.44 -15.10
C VAL A 104 -13.02 17.89 -14.74
N PRO A 105 -12.69 18.23 -13.47
CA PRO A 105 -12.18 19.55 -13.15
C PRO A 105 -10.89 19.80 -13.90
N VAL A 106 -11.02 20.67 -14.90
CA VAL A 106 -10.05 21.64 -15.40
C VAL A 106 -8.67 21.56 -14.73
N LEU A 107 -7.81 20.66 -15.22
CA LEU A 107 -6.36 20.91 -15.27
C LEU A 107 -5.98 21.67 -16.55
N CYS A 108 -6.94 21.94 -17.45
CA CYS A 108 -6.77 22.79 -18.63
C CYS A 108 -8.09 23.57 -18.90
N SER A 109 -8.00 24.91 -18.84
CA SER A 109 -8.96 25.94 -19.33
C SER A 109 -10.34 26.06 -18.64
N SER A 110 -10.53 27.17 -17.92
CA SER A 110 -11.76 27.56 -17.20
C SER A 110 -12.96 27.82 -18.13
N PRO A 111 -14.21 27.49 -17.73
CA PRO A 111 -15.42 27.97 -18.37
C PRO A 111 -15.82 29.31 -17.74
N LEU A 112 -15.12 30.38 -18.10
CA LEU A 112 -15.72 31.70 -18.10
C LEU A 112 -15.77 32.15 -19.55
N LEU A 113 -17.00 32.43 -20.02
CA LEU A 113 -17.41 32.85 -21.36
C LEU A 113 -17.92 31.72 -22.27
N LEU A 114 -19.00 31.06 -21.82
CA LEU A 114 -20.10 30.67 -22.72
C LEU A 114 -20.68 31.94 -23.35
N ASN A 115 -20.03 32.42 -24.43
CA ASN A 115 -20.51 33.31 -25.49
C ASN A 115 -19.34 34.14 -26.05
N SER A 116 -18.46 33.51 -26.83
CA SER A 116 -17.77 34.24 -27.90
C SER A 116 -17.23 33.29 -28.96
N SER A 117 -17.29 33.74 -30.20
CA SER A 117 -16.96 33.09 -31.47
C SER A 117 -15.45 32.85 -31.68
N LEU A 118 -14.77 32.21 -30.74
CA LEU A 118 -13.30 32.01 -30.76
C LEU A 118 -12.86 30.55 -30.89
N SER A 119 -13.52 29.73 -31.71
CA SER A 119 -13.16 28.31 -31.93
C SER A 119 -11.90 28.08 -32.78
N ASN A 120 -11.02 29.08 -32.98
CA ASN A 120 -9.91 29.02 -33.95
C ASN A 120 -8.51 29.20 -33.35
N LYS A 121 -8.29 28.87 -32.06
CA LYS A 121 -6.93 28.74 -31.52
C LYS A 121 -6.76 27.37 -30.87
N ALA A 122 -5.73 26.64 -31.30
CA ALA A 122 -5.28 25.43 -30.63
C ALA A 122 -5.12 25.73 -29.13
N PRO A 123 -5.74 24.95 -28.23
CA PRO A 123 -5.64 25.21 -26.80
C PRO A 123 -4.18 25.01 -26.36
N SER A 124 -3.54 26.07 -25.88
CA SER A 124 -2.24 25.96 -25.23
C SER A 124 -2.36 25.08 -23.99
N SER A 125 -1.49 24.08 -23.83
CA SER A 125 -1.48 23.20 -22.65
C SER A 125 -1.30 24.02 -21.36
N PHE A 126 -1.89 23.59 -20.25
CA PHE A 126 -1.79 24.34 -18.98
C PHE A 126 -0.34 24.56 -18.54
N CYS A 127 0.53 23.56 -18.73
CA CYS A 127 1.96 23.73 -18.53
C CYS A 127 2.55 24.85 -19.40
N SER A 128 2.17 24.92 -20.68
CA SER A 128 2.62 26.01 -21.56
C SER A 128 2.18 27.37 -21.04
N THR A 129 0.95 27.47 -20.53
CA THR A 129 0.41 28.68 -19.92
C THR A 129 1.18 29.08 -18.65
N VAL A 130 1.50 28.11 -17.78
CA VAL A 130 2.34 28.34 -16.60
C VAL A 130 3.74 28.80 -17.00
N TRP A 131 4.38 28.14 -17.96
CA TRP A 131 5.69 28.55 -18.46
C TRP A 131 5.66 29.98 -18.98
N ASP A 132 4.73 30.28 -19.89
CA ASP A 132 4.69 31.59 -20.55
C ASP A 132 4.44 32.73 -19.55
N ALA A 133 3.63 32.49 -18.52
CA ALA A 133 3.33 33.48 -17.48
C ALA A 133 4.39 33.56 -16.37
N CYS A 134 5.00 32.43 -15.98
CA CYS A 134 5.84 32.35 -14.78
C CYS A 134 7.35 32.25 -15.06
N GLN A 135 7.80 32.03 -16.30
CA GLN A 135 9.20 31.69 -16.59
C GLN A 135 10.23 32.71 -16.06
N ASN A 136 9.87 34.00 -16.04
CA ASN A 136 10.73 35.09 -15.58
C ASN A 136 10.34 35.63 -14.19
N VAL A 137 9.32 35.04 -13.55
CA VAL A 137 8.77 35.49 -12.27
C VAL A 137 9.49 34.75 -11.15
N SER A 138 9.98 35.51 -10.17
CA SER A 138 10.60 34.92 -8.98
C SER A 138 9.51 34.38 -8.05
N ILE A 139 9.61 33.10 -7.70
CA ILE A 139 8.68 32.42 -6.80
C ILE A 139 9.51 31.85 -5.64
N LEU A 140 9.24 32.31 -4.42
CA LEU A 140 9.81 31.74 -3.20
C LEU A 140 9.19 30.37 -2.95
N SER A 141 10.00 29.37 -2.61
CA SER A 141 9.51 27.99 -2.40
C SER A 141 8.65 27.47 -3.56
N SER A 142 9.13 27.67 -4.79
CA SER A 142 8.40 27.36 -6.02
C SER A 142 7.88 25.91 -6.04
N PRO A 143 6.59 25.68 -6.36
CA PRO A 143 6.05 24.32 -6.49
C PRO A 143 6.54 23.61 -7.76
N PHE A 144 7.37 24.27 -8.57
CA PHE A 144 7.84 23.81 -9.87
C PHE A 144 9.34 23.47 -9.89
N VAL A 145 9.95 23.23 -8.72
CA VAL A 145 11.37 22.86 -8.66
C VAL A 145 11.59 21.41 -9.14
N PRO A 146 12.68 21.11 -9.88
CA PRO A 146 12.98 19.75 -10.36
C PRO A 146 13.10 18.71 -9.25
N SER A 147 13.56 19.10 -8.06
CA SER A 147 13.70 18.20 -6.90
C SER A 147 12.38 17.59 -6.42
N LEU A 148 11.23 18.22 -6.70
CA LEU A 148 9.90 17.67 -6.42
C LEU A 148 9.53 16.48 -7.34
N GLN A 149 10.31 16.22 -8.40
CA GLN A 149 10.16 15.01 -9.21
C GLN A 149 10.84 13.78 -8.60
N VAL A 150 11.78 13.98 -7.68
CA VAL A 150 12.38 12.89 -6.91
C VAL A 150 11.43 12.57 -5.76
N ARG A 151 10.74 11.42 -5.82
CA ARG A 151 9.81 11.00 -4.76
C ARG A 151 10.58 10.73 -3.46
N GLY A 152 10.27 11.53 -2.44
CA GLY A 152 10.99 11.62 -1.17
C GLY A 152 11.42 13.07 -0.99
N GLY A 153 10.53 13.89 -0.42
CA GLY A 153 10.63 15.35 -0.42
C GLY A 153 11.97 15.86 0.10
N ALA A 154 12.88 16.19 -0.81
CA ALA A 154 13.98 17.09 -0.48
C ALA A 154 13.35 18.43 -0.03
N PRO A 155 13.92 19.11 0.99
CA PRO A 155 13.42 20.40 1.41
C PRO A 155 13.36 21.32 0.19
N VAL A 156 12.19 21.92 -0.05
CA VAL A 156 12.03 22.94 -1.07
C VAL A 156 13.01 24.05 -0.71
N ASP A 157 13.99 24.29 -1.57
CA ASP A 157 14.98 25.32 -1.32
C ASP A 157 14.23 26.65 -1.17
N SER A 158 14.37 27.27 0.00
CA SER A 158 13.63 28.49 0.36
C SER A 158 14.09 29.72 -0.45
N SER A 159 15.09 29.54 -1.31
CA SER A 159 15.58 30.57 -2.22
C SER A 159 14.54 30.94 -3.29
N PRO A 160 14.41 32.23 -3.63
CA PRO A 160 13.63 32.64 -4.80
C PRO A 160 14.19 32.00 -6.06
N SER A 161 13.32 31.41 -6.89
CA SER A 161 13.73 30.76 -8.14
C SER A 161 12.81 31.14 -9.30
N LYS A 162 13.35 31.16 -10.52
CA LYS A 162 12.59 31.34 -11.76
C LYS A 162 12.57 30.06 -12.57
N LEU A 163 11.51 29.82 -13.35
CA LEU A 163 11.45 28.56 -14.13
C LEU A 163 12.53 28.46 -15.19
N ASN A 164 12.94 29.58 -15.80
CA ASN A 164 14.02 29.59 -16.79
C ASN A 164 15.42 29.35 -16.20
N GLU A 165 15.58 29.51 -14.89
CA GLU A 165 16.80 29.17 -14.14
C GLU A 165 16.77 27.69 -13.70
N LEU A 166 15.58 27.16 -13.43
CA LEU A 166 15.36 25.78 -12.97
C LEU A 166 15.27 24.75 -14.10
N TRP A 167 14.81 25.15 -15.29
CA TRP A 167 14.48 24.26 -16.40
C TRP A 167 15.15 24.72 -17.69
N GLN A 168 15.75 23.77 -18.41
CA GLN A 168 16.50 24.04 -19.65
C GLN A 168 15.64 24.61 -20.78
N SER A 169 14.35 24.23 -20.84
CA SER A 169 13.42 24.74 -21.84
C SER A 169 11.97 24.52 -21.42
N LYS A 170 11.05 25.22 -22.12
CA LYS A 170 9.59 25.00 -22.03
C LYS A 170 9.21 23.54 -22.26
N SER A 171 9.83 22.88 -23.24
CA SER A 171 9.57 21.47 -23.53
C SER A 171 9.90 20.62 -22.32
N VAL A 172 11.12 20.73 -21.80
CA VAL A 172 11.56 19.91 -20.65
C VAL A 172 10.69 20.15 -19.42
N PHE A 173 10.31 21.40 -19.14
CA PHE A 173 9.35 21.72 -18.08
C PHE A 173 7.97 21.07 -18.31
N CYS A 174 7.48 21.07 -19.55
CA CYS A 174 6.21 20.44 -19.88
C CYS A 174 6.24 18.93 -20.01
N ASP A 175 7.37 18.34 -20.39
CA ASP A 175 7.57 16.90 -20.32
C ASP A 175 7.57 16.47 -18.84
N ALA A 176 8.16 17.29 -17.98
CA ALA A 176 8.24 17.09 -16.54
C ALA A 176 6.89 17.17 -15.79
N PHE A 177 6.04 18.16 -16.10
CA PHE A 177 4.78 18.40 -15.38
C PHE A 177 3.52 18.08 -16.19
N GLY A 178 3.63 17.95 -17.51
CA GLY A 178 2.53 17.69 -18.45
C GLY A 178 2.68 16.39 -19.25
N GLY A 179 3.82 15.69 -19.18
CA GLY A 179 4.11 14.46 -19.93
C GLY A 179 4.70 14.72 -21.32
N SER A 180 5.39 13.71 -21.88
CA SER A 180 6.09 13.81 -23.18
C SER A 180 5.15 14.22 -24.31
N SER A 181 5.61 15.13 -25.17
CA SER A 181 4.91 15.52 -26.41
C SER A 181 4.85 14.42 -27.48
N ASP A 182 5.43 13.24 -27.23
CA ASP A 182 5.15 12.05 -28.04
C ASP A 182 3.63 11.93 -28.18
N ASN A 183 3.15 11.81 -29.42
CA ASN A 183 1.74 11.81 -29.85
C ASN A 183 0.84 10.72 -29.19
N LYS A 184 1.23 10.18 -28.03
CA LYS A 184 0.56 9.17 -27.23
C LYS A 184 0.38 9.56 -25.76
N SER A 185 0.91 10.69 -25.28
CA SER A 185 0.72 11.16 -23.89
C SER A 185 -0.15 12.43 -23.79
N ILE A 186 -1.45 12.20 -23.98
CA ILE A 186 -2.62 12.70 -23.24
C ILE A 186 -2.36 13.81 -22.18
N CYS A 187 -2.20 15.04 -22.63
CA CYS A 187 -2.99 16.13 -22.06
C CYS A 187 -4.23 16.25 -22.94
N PHE A 188 -5.40 15.79 -22.49
CA PHE A 188 -6.68 15.76 -23.23
C PHE A 188 -6.83 16.94 -24.21
N ASN A 189 -6.56 16.70 -25.49
CA ASN A 189 -6.34 17.71 -26.52
C ASN A 189 -7.67 18.33 -27.03
N GLY A 190 -8.79 18.14 -26.34
CA GLY A 190 -10.10 18.63 -26.78
C GLY A 190 -10.63 18.04 -28.09
N GLU A 191 -9.92 17.09 -28.71
CA GLU A 191 -10.46 16.29 -29.80
C GLU A 191 -11.39 15.21 -29.24
N GLN A 192 -12.45 14.90 -29.99
CA GLN A 192 -13.32 13.78 -29.69
C GLN A 192 -12.47 12.49 -29.76
N VAL A 193 -12.26 11.86 -28.62
CA VAL A 193 -11.67 10.52 -28.57
C VAL A 193 -12.66 9.60 -29.25
N SER A 194 -12.30 9.11 -30.45
CA SER A 194 -12.94 7.92 -30.96
C SER A 194 -12.53 6.76 -30.06
N LEU A 195 -13.46 6.29 -29.24
CA LEU A 195 -13.37 5.02 -28.52
C LEU A 195 -13.51 3.82 -29.46
N GLU A 196 -13.53 4.04 -30.79
CA GLU A 196 -13.37 2.98 -31.79
C GLU A 196 -11.90 2.59 -31.96
N LYS A 197 -11.15 2.46 -30.87
CA LYS A 197 -10.13 1.41 -30.88
C LYS A 197 -10.90 0.09 -30.83
N THR A 198 -11.38 -0.34 -31.99
CA THR A 198 -11.86 -1.70 -32.27
C THR A 198 -10.71 -2.69 -32.40
N GLU A 199 -9.54 -2.37 -31.83
CA GLU A 199 -8.86 -3.42 -31.11
C GLU A 199 -9.76 -3.76 -29.93
N THR A 200 -10.68 -4.70 -30.16
CA THR A 200 -10.95 -5.69 -29.13
C THR A 200 -9.57 -6.18 -28.70
N VAL A 201 -9.02 -5.55 -27.65
CA VAL A 201 -8.10 -6.23 -26.76
C VAL A 201 -8.98 -7.35 -26.25
N LEU A 202 -8.96 -8.47 -26.97
CA LEU A 202 -9.52 -9.70 -26.49
C LEU A 202 -8.77 -9.88 -25.17
N PRO A 203 -9.44 -9.74 -24.01
CA PRO A 203 -8.81 -10.20 -22.79
C PRO A 203 -8.35 -11.62 -23.09
N PRO A 204 -7.14 -12.02 -22.67
CA PRO A 204 -6.59 -13.33 -23.03
C PRO A 204 -7.71 -14.36 -22.90
N MET A 205 -8.05 -15.02 -24.01
CA MET A 205 -9.30 -15.80 -24.14
C MET A 205 -9.39 -16.98 -23.15
N GLY A 206 -8.34 -17.19 -22.38
CA GLY A 206 -8.28 -18.01 -21.19
C GLY A 206 -6.86 -17.97 -20.61
N MET A 207 -6.70 -18.51 -19.41
CA MET A 207 -5.39 -18.89 -18.89
C MET A 207 -5.20 -20.38 -19.12
N CYS A 208 -4.08 -20.77 -19.73
CA CYS A 208 -3.69 -22.17 -19.77
C CYS A 208 -3.02 -22.54 -18.44
N LEU A 209 -3.48 -23.62 -17.81
CA LEU A 209 -2.89 -24.13 -16.58
C LEU A 209 -2.09 -25.41 -16.90
N GLU A 210 -0.78 -25.36 -16.68
CA GLU A 210 0.08 -26.54 -16.75
C GLU A 210 0.34 -27.08 -15.35
N LYS A 211 -0.01 -28.34 -15.12
CA LYS A 211 0.21 -28.99 -13.84
C LYS A 211 1.64 -29.48 -13.74
N ILE A 212 2.44 -28.81 -12.92
CA ILE A 212 3.86 -29.14 -12.71
C ILE A 212 4.13 -30.05 -11.49
N GLY A 213 3.11 -30.42 -10.71
CA GLY A 213 3.27 -31.30 -9.54
C GLY A 213 1.98 -31.58 -8.76
N ASN A 214 2.09 -32.41 -7.72
CA ASN A 214 0.99 -32.78 -6.80
C ASN A 214 1.18 -32.26 -5.36
N GLY A 215 2.27 -31.53 -5.09
CA GLY A 215 2.57 -31.03 -3.75
C GLY A 215 1.60 -29.94 -3.29
N SER A 216 1.44 -29.81 -1.98
CA SER A 216 0.67 -28.73 -1.35
C SER A 216 1.66 -27.78 -0.66
N TYR A 217 1.80 -26.58 -1.22
CA TYR A 217 2.73 -25.57 -0.72
C TYR A 217 1.95 -24.29 -0.43
N LEU A 218 2.28 -23.64 0.69
CA LEU A 218 1.66 -22.39 1.08
C LEU A 218 2.36 -21.19 0.42
N ASN A 219 3.68 -21.26 0.29
CA ASN A 219 4.51 -20.20 -0.29
C ASN A 219 5.31 -20.70 -1.48
N MET A 220 5.50 -19.79 -2.45
CA MET A 220 6.45 -19.91 -3.54
C MET A 220 7.19 -18.58 -3.66
N VAL A 221 8.52 -18.59 -3.58
CA VAL A 221 9.36 -17.41 -3.78
C VAL A 221 10.45 -17.74 -4.79
N ALA A 222 10.54 -16.95 -5.85
CA ALA A 222 11.57 -17.13 -6.88
C ALA A 222 12.97 -17.01 -6.27
N HIS A 223 13.92 -17.80 -6.79
CA HIS A 223 15.30 -17.70 -6.36
C HIS A 223 15.88 -16.33 -6.81
N PRO A 224 16.57 -15.59 -5.92
CA PRO A 224 17.05 -14.23 -6.24
C PRO A 224 18.11 -14.13 -7.34
N ASP A 225 18.66 -15.25 -7.81
CA ASP A 225 19.65 -15.29 -8.90
C ASP A 225 19.03 -15.19 -10.31
N GLY A 226 17.69 -15.14 -10.40
CA GLY A 226 16.98 -15.07 -11.67
C GLY A 226 16.95 -16.39 -12.45
N SER A 227 17.38 -17.50 -11.83
CA SER A 227 17.25 -18.83 -12.43
C SER A 227 15.79 -19.31 -12.43
N ASN A 228 15.52 -20.39 -13.17
CA ASN A 228 14.24 -21.11 -13.10
C ASN A 228 14.09 -21.91 -11.81
N SER A 229 14.58 -21.40 -10.68
CA SER A 229 14.47 -22.05 -9.38
C SER A 229 13.54 -21.26 -8.48
N ALA A 230 12.79 -21.95 -7.63
CA ALA A 230 11.96 -21.31 -6.60
C ALA A 230 11.96 -22.12 -5.32
N PHE A 231 11.79 -21.41 -4.21
CA PHE A 231 11.61 -21.97 -2.90
C PHE A 231 10.14 -22.19 -2.63
N PHE A 232 9.79 -23.41 -2.23
CA PHE A 232 8.45 -23.81 -1.85
C PHE A 232 8.44 -24.12 -0.37
N SER A 233 7.47 -23.58 0.37
CA SER A 233 7.29 -23.93 1.78
C SER A 233 5.92 -24.53 2.05
N ASP A 234 5.87 -25.51 2.95
CA ASP A 234 4.61 -26.05 3.46
C ASP A 234 4.20 -25.37 4.78
N GLN A 235 3.00 -25.70 5.25
CA GLN A 235 2.47 -25.17 6.50
C GLN A 235 3.22 -25.70 7.74
N SER A 236 3.87 -26.88 7.64
CA SER A 236 4.57 -27.52 8.75
C SER A 236 5.94 -26.91 9.06
N GLY A 237 6.44 -26.05 8.17
CA GLY A 237 7.70 -25.34 8.36
C GLY A 237 8.87 -25.90 7.54
N LYS A 238 8.61 -26.74 6.54
CA LYS A 238 9.65 -27.22 5.63
C LYS A 238 9.71 -26.35 4.39
N ILE A 239 10.94 -26.09 3.93
CA ILE A 239 11.24 -25.30 2.74
C ILE A 239 12.10 -26.17 1.82
N TRP A 240 11.73 -26.25 0.55
CA TRP A 240 12.49 -26.93 -0.50
C TRP A 240 12.85 -25.96 -1.59
N LEU A 241 14.02 -26.15 -2.18
CA LEU A 241 14.39 -25.51 -3.43
C LEU A 241 14.03 -26.45 -4.58
N ALA A 242 13.32 -25.94 -5.58
CA ALA A 242 12.90 -26.71 -6.73
C ALA A 242 13.25 -26.00 -8.03
N THR A 243 13.61 -26.78 -9.04
CA THR A 243 13.72 -26.30 -10.42
C THR A 243 12.34 -26.34 -11.07
N ILE A 244 11.92 -25.20 -11.61
CA ILE A 244 10.69 -25.05 -12.39
C ILE A 244 10.98 -25.52 -13.83
N PRO A 245 10.18 -26.45 -14.37
CA PRO A 245 10.36 -26.94 -15.73
C PRO A 245 10.06 -25.85 -16.77
N GLU A 246 10.63 -25.97 -17.97
CA GLU A 246 10.27 -25.10 -19.09
C GLU A 246 8.78 -25.26 -19.43
N GLN A 247 8.16 -24.16 -19.84
CA GLN A 247 6.76 -24.15 -20.25
C GLN A 247 6.51 -25.15 -21.37
N SER A 248 5.46 -25.96 -21.24
CA SER A 248 5.06 -27.00 -22.21
C SER A 248 6.08 -28.13 -22.42
N SER A 249 7.05 -28.29 -21.51
CA SER A 249 7.96 -29.43 -21.52
C SER A 249 7.30 -30.74 -21.08
N GLY A 250 6.18 -30.67 -20.36
CA GLY A 250 5.54 -31.83 -19.73
C GLY A 250 6.33 -32.42 -18.56
N ALA A 251 7.44 -31.79 -18.16
CA ALA A 251 8.22 -32.17 -16.99
C ALA A 251 7.54 -31.71 -15.70
N THR A 252 7.92 -32.33 -14.58
CA THR A 252 7.43 -31.98 -13.24
C THR A 252 8.47 -31.16 -12.49
N LEU A 253 8.06 -30.51 -11.39
CA LEU A 253 8.92 -29.79 -10.47
C LEU A 253 10.11 -30.66 -10.06
N GLY A 254 11.32 -30.18 -10.31
CA GLY A 254 12.56 -30.79 -9.86
C GLY A 254 12.77 -30.55 -8.37
N LEU A 255 11.98 -31.21 -7.54
CA LEU A 255 11.97 -31.07 -6.08
C LEU A 255 12.31 -32.41 -5.42
N ASP A 256 13.32 -32.42 -4.55
CA ASP A 256 13.68 -33.57 -3.72
C ASP A 256 13.12 -33.41 -2.30
N MET A 257 12.01 -34.07 -2.01
CA MET A 257 11.33 -33.99 -0.71
C MET A 257 12.21 -34.50 0.45
N SER A 258 13.21 -35.34 0.17
CA SER A 258 14.11 -35.89 1.19
C SER A 258 15.18 -34.90 1.66
N LYS A 259 15.37 -33.79 0.93
CA LYS A 259 16.39 -32.78 1.18
C LYS A 259 15.76 -31.39 1.27
N PRO A 260 15.10 -31.06 2.39
CA PRO A 260 14.66 -29.69 2.60
C PRO A 260 15.86 -28.74 2.59
N PHE A 261 15.69 -27.59 1.96
CA PHE A 261 16.61 -26.45 2.10
C PHE A 261 16.61 -25.96 3.55
N MET A 262 15.46 -26.06 4.23
CA MET A 262 15.33 -25.65 5.62
C MET A 262 14.18 -26.40 6.28
N ASP A 263 14.38 -26.86 7.51
CA ASP A 263 13.36 -27.54 8.31
C ASP A 263 13.16 -26.80 9.63
N LEU A 264 11.99 -26.18 9.78
CA LEU A 264 11.55 -25.46 10.98
C LEU A 264 10.47 -26.23 11.75
N SER A 265 10.25 -27.52 11.44
CA SER A 265 9.15 -28.29 12.05
C SER A 265 9.26 -28.48 13.57
N ASP A 266 10.44 -28.28 14.15
CA ASP A 266 10.66 -28.25 15.60
C ASP A 266 10.23 -26.91 16.26
N ARG A 267 10.13 -25.84 15.46
CA ARG A 267 9.80 -24.47 15.91
C ARG A 267 8.39 -24.04 15.53
N VAL A 268 7.87 -24.57 14.42
CA VAL A 268 6.58 -24.20 13.86
C VAL A 268 5.48 -25.01 14.54
N PHE A 269 4.49 -24.29 15.07
CA PHE A 269 3.21 -24.87 15.42
C PHE A 269 2.27 -24.74 14.22
N SER A 270 1.83 -25.87 13.68
CA SER A 270 0.93 -25.92 12.53
C SER A 270 -0.39 -26.61 12.88
N ASP A 271 -1.51 -26.01 12.46
CA ASP A 271 -2.85 -26.62 12.47
C ASP A 271 -3.68 -26.04 11.30
N SER A 272 -5.00 -25.93 11.41
CA SER A 272 -5.82 -25.33 10.34
C SER A 272 -5.59 -23.83 10.12
N SER A 273 -5.10 -23.10 11.13
CA SER A 273 -4.97 -21.63 11.13
C SER A 273 -3.55 -21.15 11.42
N PHE A 274 -2.69 -22.03 11.95
CA PHE A 274 -1.30 -21.76 12.28
C PHE A 274 -0.33 -22.55 11.40
N GLY A 275 0.92 -22.10 11.36
CA GLY A 275 2.00 -22.76 10.61
C GLY A 275 3.05 -21.77 10.15
N MET A 276 3.84 -22.18 9.16
CA MET A 276 4.70 -21.27 8.42
C MET A 276 3.87 -20.52 7.38
N MET A 277 3.72 -19.21 7.56
CA MET A 277 2.77 -18.36 6.83
C MET A 277 3.41 -17.52 5.74
N GLY A 278 4.71 -17.27 5.82
CA GLY A 278 5.41 -16.44 4.84
C GLY A 278 6.90 -16.65 4.85
N MET A 279 7.53 -16.32 3.74
CA MET A 279 8.98 -16.21 3.63
C MET A 279 9.34 -15.10 2.66
N ALA A 280 10.49 -14.48 2.86
CA ALA A 280 11.05 -13.47 1.97
C ALA A 280 12.57 -13.52 1.98
N PHE A 281 13.19 -13.34 0.83
CA PHE A 281 14.63 -13.15 0.73
C PHE A 281 14.95 -11.67 0.83
N HIS A 282 16.05 -11.35 1.51
CA HIS A 282 16.56 -9.99 1.52
C HIS A 282 16.84 -9.51 0.08
N PRO A 283 16.60 -8.23 -0.27
CA PRO A 283 16.89 -7.71 -1.62
C PRO A 283 18.35 -7.96 -2.05
N ASN A 284 19.26 -7.92 -1.08
CA ASN A 284 20.69 -8.22 -1.23
C ASN A 284 21.09 -9.68 -0.91
N PHE A 285 20.16 -10.64 -1.02
CA PHE A 285 20.39 -12.05 -0.61
C PHE A 285 21.62 -12.68 -1.27
N ALA A 286 21.89 -12.39 -2.55
CA ALA A 286 23.04 -12.93 -3.27
C ALA A 286 24.38 -12.58 -2.60
N HIS A 287 24.44 -11.47 -1.85
CA HIS A 287 25.64 -11.00 -1.19
C HIS A 287 25.65 -11.29 0.31
N ASN A 288 24.50 -11.27 0.97
CA ASN A 288 24.42 -11.38 2.44
C ASN A 288 23.82 -12.70 2.94
N GLY A 289 23.22 -13.52 2.07
CA GLY A 289 22.61 -14.80 2.43
C GLY A 289 21.43 -14.70 3.40
N ARG A 290 20.83 -13.51 3.59
CA ARG A 290 19.76 -13.27 4.57
C ARG A 290 18.38 -13.61 4.02
N LEU A 291 17.66 -14.48 4.72
CA LEU A 291 16.26 -14.79 4.44
C LEU A 291 15.43 -14.72 5.70
N PHE A 292 14.13 -14.54 5.54
CA PHE A 292 13.19 -14.32 6.63
C PHE A 292 12.04 -15.31 6.53
N ALA A 293 11.61 -15.83 7.69
CA ALA A 293 10.43 -16.67 7.80
C ALA A 293 9.44 -16.05 8.79
N SER A 294 8.16 -16.12 8.42
CA SER A 294 7.03 -15.73 9.25
C SER A 294 6.23 -16.98 9.59
N PHE A 295 6.15 -17.31 10.87
CA PHE A 295 5.53 -18.54 11.34
C PHE A 295 4.89 -18.39 12.72
N ASN A 296 4.11 -19.40 13.12
CA ASN A 296 3.52 -19.47 14.44
C ASN A 296 4.23 -20.50 15.32
N CYS A 297 4.29 -20.24 16.61
CA CYS A 297 4.81 -21.18 17.61
C CYS A 297 3.89 -21.27 18.83
N ASP A 298 3.96 -22.39 19.55
CA ASP A 298 3.22 -22.63 20.80
C ASP A 298 4.18 -22.46 21.99
N LYS A 299 3.94 -21.46 22.84
CA LYS A 299 4.77 -21.17 24.02
C LYS A 299 4.92 -22.37 24.97
N LEU A 300 3.94 -23.27 25.00
CA LEU A 300 3.98 -24.45 25.87
C LEU A 300 4.82 -25.59 25.30
N LYS A 301 5.08 -25.60 23.99
CA LYS A 301 5.79 -26.69 23.30
C LYS A 301 7.18 -26.28 22.81
N THR A 302 7.35 -25.02 22.42
CA THR A 302 8.54 -24.55 21.73
C THR A 302 9.36 -23.62 22.65
N PRO A 303 10.56 -24.03 23.09
CA PRO A 303 11.46 -23.17 23.83
C PRO A 303 11.76 -21.87 23.07
N GLY A 304 11.79 -20.73 23.76
CA GLY A 304 12.01 -19.42 23.12
C GLY A 304 10.81 -18.86 22.35
N CYS A 305 9.66 -19.54 22.32
CA CYS A 305 8.41 -18.98 21.84
C CYS A 305 7.77 -18.07 22.89
N SER A 306 8.36 -16.91 23.13
CA SER A 306 7.86 -15.93 24.09
C SER A 306 8.06 -14.53 23.57
N GLY A 307 6.99 -13.75 23.57
CA GLY A 307 7.02 -12.35 23.17
C GLY A 307 5.97 -11.54 23.89
N ARG A 308 5.93 -10.23 23.61
CA ARG A 308 4.91 -9.34 24.17
C ARG A 308 3.53 -9.74 23.66
N CYS A 309 2.58 -9.85 24.56
CA CYS A 309 1.20 -10.17 24.24
C CYS A 309 0.55 -9.00 23.50
N ALA A 310 -0.08 -9.23 22.34
CA ALA A 310 -0.73 -8.17 21.59
C ALA A 310 -1.96 -7.60 22.31
N CYS A 311 -2.66 -8.42 23.09
CA CYS A 311 -3.67 -7.95 24.04
C CYS A 311 -3.01 -7.64 25.38
N ASN A 312 -2.81 -6.36 25.67
CA ASN A 312 -2.27 -5.89 26.93
C ASN A 312 -2.87 -4.53 27.31
N THR A 313 -2.52 -4.05 28.50
CA THR A 313 -3.03 -2.79 29.05
C THR A 313 -2.69 -1.57 28.20
N ASP A 314 -1.61 -1.60 27.41
CA ASP A 314 -1.20 -0.48 26.56
C ASP A 314 -2.13 -0.30 25.36
N VAL A 315 -2.89 -1.35 25.01
CA VAL A 315 -3.89 -1.34 23.94
C VAL A 315 -5.32 -1.51 24.47
N ASP A 316 -5.53 -1.19 25.75
CA ASP A 316 -6.83 -1.28 26.43
C ASP A 316 -7.45 -2.70 26.39
N CYS A 317 -6.61 -3.73 26.37
CA CYS A 317 -7.03 -5.12 26.34
C CYS A 317 -6.51 -5.90 27.54
N ASP A 318 -7.44 -6.52 28.28
CA ASP A 318 -7.11 -7.41 29.38
C ASP A 318 -7.22 -8.87 28.91
N PRO A 319 -6.09 -9.61 28.80
CA PRO A 319 -6.11 -10.99 28.32
C PRO A 319 -6.92 -11.90 29.24
N ALA A 320 -7.05 -11.60 30.54
CA ALA A 320 -7.87 -12.38 31.46
C ALA A 320 -9.38 -12.24 31.20
N LYS A 321 -9.80 -11.17 30.52
CA LYS A 321 -11.20 -10.93 30.11
C LYS A 321 -11.54 -11.52 28.75
N ILE A 322 -10.54 -12.04 28.03
CA ILE A 322 -10.79 -12.83 26.83
C ILE A 322 -11.23 -14.21 27.28
N GLY A 323 -12.56 -14.44 27.35
CA GLY A 323 -13.15 -15.67 27.88
C GLY A 323 -12.57 -16.95 27.27
N SER A 324 -12.61 -18.05 28.02
CA SER A 324 -11.95 -19.33 27.70
C SER A 324 -12.68 -20.20 26.66
N SER A 325 -13.35 -19.60 25.67
CA SER A 325 -13.91 -20.40 24.58
C SER A 325 -12.77 -21.15 23.86
N ASN A 326 -13.05 -22.32 23.27
CA ASN A 326 -12.03 -23.25 22.74
C ASN A 326 -11.03 -22.65 21.71
N ALA A 327 -11.24 -21.41 21.24
CA ALA A 327 -10.36 -20.68 20.32
C ALA A 327 -9.60 -19.48 20.95
N ALA A 328 -9.93 -19.09 22.18
CA ALA A 328 -9.30 -17.99 22.89
C ALA A 328 -8.31 -18.56 23.92
N GLN A 329 -7.05 -18.70 23.50
CA GLN A 329 -5.93 -18.99 24.39
C GLN A 329 -4.96 -17.81 24.35
N PRO A 330 -5.29 -16.72 25.08
CA PRO A 330 -4.61 -15.45 24.93
C PRO A 330 -3.12 -15.62 25.16
N CYS A 331 -2.34 -15.30 24.14
CA CYS A 331 -0.87 -15.27 24.16
C CYS A 331 -0.21 -16.60 24.54
N ARG A 332 -0.88 -17.72 24.26
CA ARG A 332 -0.23 -19.02 24.13
C ARG A 332 0.52 -19.12 22.80
N TYR A 333 -0.18 -18.85 21.71
CA TYR A 333 0.40 -18.88 20.38
C TYR A 333 1.03 -17.53 20.05
N HIS A 334 2.15 -17.57 19.37
CA HIS A 334 2.85 -16.36 18.95
C HIS A 334 3.05 -16.36 17.44
N LYS A 335 3.04 -15.18 16.84
CA LYS A 335 3.59 -14.94 15.52
C LYS A 335 5.05 -14.54 15.67
N VAL A 336 5.90 -15.17 14.87
CA VAL A 336 7.34 -14.98 14.86
C VAL A 336 7.76 -14.53 13.48
N ILE A 337 8.57 -13.49 13.41
CA ILE A 337 9.43 -13.22 12.26
C ILE A 337 10.85 -13.45 12.70
N ALA A 338 11.53 -14.35 12.00
CA ALA A 338 12.92 -14.66 12.25
C ALA A 338 13.74 -14.50 10.97
N GLU A 339 14.97 -14.03 11.16
CA GLU A 339 16.00 -13.95 10.14
C GLU A 339 16.92 -15.16 10.26
N PHE A 340 17.27 -15.70 9.10
CA PHE A 340 18.19 -16.80 8.93
C PHE A 340 19.27 -16.41 7.92
N THR A 341 20.45 -16.97 8.10
CA THR A 341 21.56 -16.80 7.16
C THR A 341 21.93 -18.14 6.55
N ALA A 342 21.96 -18.19 5.22
CA ALA A 342 22.54 -19.28 4.47
C ALA A 342 24.06 -19.08 4.40
N ASN A 343 24.85 -20.04 4.92
CA ASN A 343 26.30 -20.02 4.76
C ASN A 343 26.67 -20.44 3.32
N GLY A 344 27.30 -19.54 2.56
CA GLY A 344 27.82 -19.79 1.21
C GLY A 344 27.10 -18.98 0.12
N THR A 345 27.86 -18.42 -0.82
CA THR A 345 27.41 -17.44 -1.82
C THR A 345 26.56 -17.99 -2.97
N SER A 346 26.14 -19.26 -2.97
CA SER A 346 25.43 -19.86 -4.14
C SER A 346 24.84 -21.26 -3.91
N GLY A 347 24.67 -21.71 -2.67
CA GLY A 347 24.45 -23.13 -2.39
C GLY A 347 22.99 -23.56 -2.33
N TYR A 348 22.55 -24.36 -3.30
CA TYR A 348 21.30 -25.17 -3.32
C TYR A 348 21.13 -26.13 -2.11
N SER A 349 22.07 -26.11 -1.17
CA SER A 349 22.11 -26.87 0.08
C SER A 349 22.77 -26.00 1.16
N ALA A 350 22.07 -24.96 1.59
CA ALA A 350 22.38 -24.33 2.86
C ALA A 350 21.53 -25.02 3.94
N SER A 351 22.02 -25.11 5.16
CA SER A 351 21.18 -25.33 6.34
C SER A 351 21.10 -24.00 7.07
N PRO A 352 20.18 -23.09 6.69
CA PRO A 352 20.16 -21.75 7.24
C PRO A 352 20.00 -21.79 8.76
N VAL A 353 20.78 -20.96 9.45
CA VAL A 353 20.75 -20.87 10.92
C VAL A 353 20.01 -19.60 11.31
N GLU A 354 19.15 -19.69 12.33
CA GLU A 354 18.46 -18.51 12.87
C GLU A 354 19.49 -17.60 13.53
N VAL A 355 19.61 -16.37 13.03
CA VAL A 355 20.56 -15.38 13.56
C VAL A 355 19.86 -14.30 14.37
N ARG A 356 18.56 -14.09 14.14
CA ARG A 356 17.80 -13.04 14.83
C ARG A 356 16.31 -13.32 14.84
N ARG A 357 15.67 -13.12 15.99
CA ARG A 357 14.22 -12.91 16.09
C ARG A 357 13.94 -11.44 15.78
N VAL A 358 13.36 -11.13 14.64
CA VAL A 358 12.95 -9.76 14.28
C VAL A 358 11.85 -9.32 15.23
N PHE A 359 10.79 -10.11 15.40
CA PHE A 359 9.88 -9.95 16.54
C PHE A 359 9.15 -11.24 16.87
N THR A 360 8.60 -11.30 18.09
CA THR A 360 7.69 -12.35 18.54
C THR A 360 6.50 -11.67 19.23
N LEU A 361 5.30 -11.91 18.71
CA LEU A 361 4.06 -11.27 19.16
C LEU A 361 3.06 -12.33 19.63
N GLY A 362 2.63 -12.26 20.89
CA GLY A 362 1.61 -13.14 21.44
C GLY A 362 0.23 -12.80 20.86
N LEU A 363 -0.47 -13.81 20.36
CA LEU A 363 -1.76 -13.65 19.67
C LEU A 363 -2.93 -13.80 20.66
N PRO A 364 -3.94 -12.92 20.62
CA PRO A 364 -5.06 -12.97 21.57
C PRO A 364 -6.05 -14.12 21.28
N PHE A 365 -6.08 -14.58 20.04
CA PHE A 365 -7.01 -15.59 19.50
C PHE A 365 -6.26 -16.51 18.54
N ALA A 366 -6.95 -17.51 17.99
CA ALA A 366 -6.39 -18.49 17.06
C ALA A 366 -6.69 -18.27 15.56
N PHE A 367 -7.34 -17.16 15.20
CA PHE A 367 -7.74 -16.88 13.82
C PHE A 367 -7.31 -15.48 13.35
N ASN A 368 -7.29 -15.29 12.02
CA ASN A 368 -6.97 -14.02 11.34
C ASN A 368 -5.64 -13.40 11.79
N HIS A 369 -4.54 -14.10 11.53
CA HIS A 369 -3.20 -13.62 11.88
C HIS A 369 -2.39 -13.18 10.66
N ALA A 370 -2.94 -13.38 9.45
CA ALA A 370 -2.21 -13.27 8.20
C ALA A 370 -0.85 -13.97 8.29
N GLY A 371 0.16 -13.45 7.60
CA GLY A 371 1.54 -13.91 7.82
C GLY A 371 2.45 -13.83 6.62
N GLN A 372 1.99 -13.31 5.49
CA GLN A 372 2.91 -12.89 4.45
C GLN A 372 3.86 -11.82 4.98
N ILE A 373 5.10 -11.92 4.50
CA ILE A 373 6.13 -10.90 4.58
C ILE A 373 6.70 -10.72 3.18
N LEU A 374 7.10 -9.50 2.85
CA LEU A 374 7.77 -9.19 1.58
C LEU A 374 8.57 -7.90 1.68
N PHE A 375 9.56 -7.73 0.81
CA PHE A 375 10.36 -6.51 0.76
C PHE A 375 9.76 -5.51 -0.23
N GLY A 376 9.75 -4.23 0.16
CA GLY A 376 9.39 -3.16 -0.75
C GLY A 376 10.45 -3.03 -1.85
N PRO A 377 10.07 -3.07 -3.14
CA PRO A 377 11.03 -3.06 -4.23
C PRO A 377 11.73 -1.71 -4.41
N ALA A 378 11.10 -0.62 -3.96
CA ALA A 378 11.64 0.73 -4.06
C ALA A 378 12.49 1.15 -2.85
N ASP A 379 12.11 0.71 -1.65
CA ASP A 379 12.70 1.17 -0.39
C ASP A 379 13.51 0.11 0.35
N GLY A 380 13.37 -1.17 -0.01
CA GLY A 380 14.12 -2.27 0.60
C GLY A 380 13.69 -2.63 2.02
N TYR A 381 12.59 -2.06 2.54
CA TYR A 381 12.10 -2.36 3.88
C TYR A 381 11.26 -3.62 3.94
N LEU A 382 11.18 -4.25 5.12
CA LEU A 382 10.37 -5.44 5.33
C LEU A 382 8.93 -5.05 5.67
N TYR A 383 7.99 -5.46 4.82
CA TYR A 383 6.55 -5.32 5.04
C TYR A 383 5.99 -6.58 5.68
N VAL A 384 5.16 -6.41 6.72
CA VAL A 384 4.57 -7.50 7.49
C VAL A 384 3.05 -7.35 7.52
N MET A 385 2.35 -8.33 6.98
CA MET A 385 0.89 -8.37 7.00
C MET A 385 0.42 -8.97 8.33
N MET A 386 -0.34 -8.19 9.10
CA MET A 386 -0.86 -8.56 10.42
C MET A 386 -2.39 -8.53 10.42
N GLY A 387 -3.03 -9.69 10.62
CA GLY A 387 -4.47 -9.74 10.86
C GLY A 387 -4.87 -9.24 12.25
N ASP A 388 -6.17 -9.05 12.47
CA ASP A 388 -6.72 -8.44 13.68
C ASP A 388 -6.98 -9.43 14.84
N GLY A 389 -6.76 -10.73 14.63
CA GLY A 389 -7.06 -11.77 15.63
C GLY A 389 -8.48 -12.33 15.55
N GLY A 390 -9.31 -11.91 14.60
CA GLY A 390 -10.38 -12.74 14.04
C GLY A 390 -11.66 -12.89 14.85
N LYS A 391 -11.81 -12.20 15.98
CA LYS A 391 -13.10 -12.13 16.67
C LYS A 391 -14.06 -11.23 15.89
N GLY A 392 -15.26 -11.73 15.56
CA GLY A 392 -16.26 -11.00 14.77
C GLY A 392 -16.60 -9.63 15.38
N GLY A 393 -16.72 -8.60 14.53
CA GLY A 393 -17.00 -7.22 14.95
C GLY A 393 -15.85 -6.49 15.64
N ASP A 394 -14.64 -7.08 15.67
CA ASP A 394 -13.43 -6.53 16.32
C ASP A 394 -13.74 -5.89 17.70
N PRO A 395 -14.20 -6.67 18.69
CA PRO A 395 -14.73 -6.13 19.95
C PRO A 395 -13.69 -5.46 20.84
N TYR A 396 -12.40 -5.64 20.52
CA TYR A 396 -11.27 -4.95 21.18
C TYR A 396 -10.68 -3.84 20.31
N TYR A 397 -11.33 -3.55 19.18
CA TYR A 397 -11.00 -2.47 18.26
C TYR A 397 -9.55 -2.51 17.77
N PHE A 398 -8.95 -3.70 17.67
CA PHE A 398 -7.53 -3.86 17.38
C PHE A 398 -7.16 -3.26 16.03
N SER A 399 -7.98 -3.46 15.00
CA SER A 399 -7.71 -3.01 13.63
C SER A 399 -7.57 -1.49 13.53
N GLN A 400 -8.37 -0.75 14.28
CA GLN A 400 -8.39 0.72 14.32
C GLN A 400 -7.59 1.31 15.48
N ASN A 401 -7.27 0.51 16.50
CA ASN A 401 -6.45 0.95 17.62
C ASN A 401 -5.01 1.22 17.15
N LYS A 402 -4.62 2.49 17.23
CA LYS A 402 -3.30 3.02 16.83
C LYS A 402 -2.15 2.50 17.68
N LYS A 403 -2.43 1.99 18.88
CA LYS A 403 -1.46 1.40 19.79
C LYS A 403 -1.23 -0.10 19.56
N SER A 404 -2.10 -0.75 18.79
CA SER A 404 -2.06 -2.19 18.50
C SER A 404 -1.34 -2.48 17.18
N LEU A 405 -0.54 -3.54 17.15
CA LEU A 405 0.09 -4.07 15.93
C LEU A 405 -0.81 -5.06 15.15
N LEU A 406 -2.01 -5.36 15.66
CA LEU A 406 -2.99 -6.23 15.01
C LEU A 406 -3.86 -5.45 14.01
N GLY A 407 -4.22 -6.10 12.90
CA GLY A 407 -5.01 -5.49 11.82
C GLY A 407 -4.27 -4.37 11.09
N LYS A 408 -2.97 -4.60 10.84
CA LYS A 408 -2.02 -3.61 10.31
C LYS A 408 -1.19 -4.18 9.17
N ILE A 409 -0.58 -3.28 8.41
CA ILE A 409 0.66 -3.56 7.67
C ILE A 409 1.76 -2.84 8.40
N LEU A 410 2.77 -3.59 8.82
CA LEU A 410 3.97 -3.03 9.45
C LEU A 410 5.05 -2.83 8.39
N ARG A 411 5.88 -1.80 8.53
CA ARG A 411 7.04 -1.53 7.67
C ARG A 411 8.26 -1.32 8.56
N LEU A 412 9.22 -2.23 8.47
CA LEU A 412 10.34 -2.36 9.39
C LEU A 412 11.66 -2.19 8.64
N ASP A 413 12.62 -1.50 9.25
CA ASP A 413 14.00 -1.46 8.80
C ASP A 413 14.80 -2.57 9.50
N ILE A 414 15.25 -3.52 8.68
CA ILE A 414 15.94 -4.73 9.13
C ILE A 414 17.46 -4.63 8.99
N ASP A 415 17.97 -3.53 8.43
CA ASP A 415 19.38 -3.28 8.11
C ASP A 415 20.05 -2.39 9.14
N ASN A 416 19.34 -1.36 9.61
CA ASN A 416 19.89 -0.41 10.59
C ASN A 416 19.48 -0.82 12.00
N LEU A 417 20.22 -1.73 12.61
CA LEU A 417 19.88 -2.25 13.93
C LEU A 417 20.16 -1.23 15.06
N PRO A 418 19.16 -0.90 15.89
CA PRO A 418 19.39 -0.16 17.12
C PRO A 418 20.07 -1.03 18.18
N SER A 419 20.78 -0.38 19.10
CA SER A 419 21.30 -1.00 20.32
C SER A 419 20.14 -1.46 21.23
N ALA A 420 20.43 -2.37 22.17
CA ALA A 420 19.43 -2.86 23.11
C ALA A 420 18.80 -1.74 23.95
N ASP A 421 19.59 -0.72 24.31
CA ASP A 421 19.12 0.44 25.06
C ASP A 421 18.18 1.30 24.19
N GLU A 422 18.53 1.55 22.92
CA GLU A 422 17.65 2.26 21.98
C GLU A 422 16.33 1.52 21.73
N ILE A 423 16.36 0.18 21.61
CA ILE A 423 15.14 -0.65 21.48
C ILE A 423 14.23 -0.43 22.69
N SER A 424 14.80 -0.42 23.90
CA SER A 424 14.09 -0.22 25.15
C SER A 424 13.51 1.21 25.24
N ASP A 425 14.32 2.22 24.94
CA ASP A 425 13.92 3.64 25.01
C ASP A 425 12.81 3.97 24.00
N LEU A 426 12.84 3.35 22.82
CA LEU A 426 11.82 3.49 21.79
C LEU A 426 10.59 2.59 22.02
N GLY A 427 10.65 1.66 22.97
CA GLY A 427 9.55 0.74 23.29
C GLY A 427 9.19 -0.21 22.14
N LEU A 428 10.14 -0.55 21.27
CA LEU A 428 9.91 -1.38 20.09
C LEU A 428 9.52 -2.81 20.48
N TRP A 429 8.74 -3.47 19.62
CA TRP A 429 8.28 -4.84 19.88
C TRP A 429 9.30 -5.93 19.50
N GLY A 430 10.45 -5.54 18.94
CA GLY A 430 11.46 -6.48 18.47
C GLY A 430 12.78 -5.84 18.08
N ASN A 431 13.64 -6.63 17.44
CA ASN A 431 14.99 -6.26 17.06
C ASN A 431 15.05 -5.79 15.60
N TYR A 432 14.60 -4.56 15.38
CA TYR A 432 14.57 -3.83 14.13
C TYR A 432 14.57 -2.33 14.43
N SER A 433 14.78 -1.50 13.41
CA SER A 433 14.45 -0.08 13.47
C SER A 433 13.19 0.21 12.65
N VAL A 434 12.74 1.46 12.72
CA VAL A 434 11.55 1.92 12.03
C VAL A 434 11.95 2.98 11.00
N PRO A 435 11.50 2.90 9.74
CA PRO A 435 11.73 3.93 8.75
C PRO A 435 11.23 5.30 9.23
N GLN A 436 12.05 6.33 9.05
CA GLN A 436 11.72 7.69 9.51
C GLN A 436 10.51 8.30 8.80
N ASP A 437 10.20 7.83 7.60
CA ASP A 437 9.07 8.23 6.77
C ASP A 437 7.80 7.39 7.03
N ASN A 438 7.80 6.52 8.06
CA ASN A 438 6.56 5.88 8.49
C ASN A 438 5.54 6.94 8.96
N PRO A 439 4.22 6.68 8.83
CA PRO A 439 3.15 7.61 9.19
C PRO A 439 3.18 8.12 10.65
N SER A 440 3.86 7.42 11.54
CA SER A 440 4.08 7.84 12.94
C SER A 440 4.88 9.15 13.07
N SER A 441 5.66 9.51 12.05
CA SER A 441 6.34 10.81 11.96
C SER A 441 5.36 11.99 11.94
N GLU A 442 4.17 11.80 11.36
CA GLU A 442 3.08 12.79 11.32
C GLU A 442 2.09 12.60 12.47
N ASP A 443 1.83 11.35 12.88
CA ASP A 443 0.91 10.99 13.96
C ASP A 443 1.63 10.28 15.12
N LYS A 444 2.09 11.08 16.10
CA LYS A 444 2.83 10.57 17.28
C LYS A 444 2.02 9.62 18.17
N TYR A 445 0.71 9.49 17.97
CA TYR A 445 -0.12 8.52 18.71
C TYR A 445 -0.15 7.14 18.04
N LEU A 446 0.37 7.03 16.82
CA LEU A 446 0.49 5.79 16.07
C LEU A 446 1.75 5.03 16.48
N GLN A 447 1.65 3.70 16.66
CA GLN A 447 2.85 2.88 16.85
C GLN A 447 3.80 3.07 15.66
N PRO A 448 5.12 3.16 15.92
CA PRO A 448 6.08 3.54 14.92
C PRO A 448 6.14 2.53 13.75
N GLU A 449 5.89 1.25 14.00
CA GLU A 449 5.91 0.19 13.01
C GLU A 449 4.77 0.27 11.98
N ILE A 450 3.67 0.96 12.29
CA ILE A 450 2.45 0.93 11.48
C ILE A 450 2.64 1.77 10.21
N TRP A 451 2.49 1.10 9.06
CA TRP A 451 2.43 1.73 7.74
C TRP A 451 1.00 1.87 7.22
N ALA A 452 0.16 0.86 7.46
CA ALA A 452 -1.28 0.92 7.17
C ALA A 452 -2.09 0.25 8.29
N LEU A 453 -3.34 0.68 8.48
CA LEU A 453 -4.23 0.18 9.53
C LEU A 453 -5.66 -0.05 9.03
N GLY A 454 -6.45 -0.79 9.81
CA GLY A 454 -7.85 -1.08 9.50
C GLY A 454 -8.08 -2.37 8.72
N LEU A 455 -7.14 -3.32 8.80
CA LEU A 455 -7.22 -4.59 8.08
C LEU A 455 -7.79 -5.71 8.96
N ARG A 456 -8.46 -6.67 8.34
CA ARG A 456 -9.02 -7.85 9.01
C ARG A 456 -8.04 -9.01 8.98
N ASN A 457 -7.76 -9.53 7.79
CA ASN A 457 -6.87 -10.65 7.54
C ASN A 457 -6.21 -10.52 6.15
N PRO A 458 -5.26 -9.59 5.98
CA PRO A 458 -4.59 -9.36 4.70
C PRO A 458 -3.70 -10.55 4.34
N TRP A 459 -4.21 -11.45 3.48
CA TRP A 459 -3.59 -12.76 3.27
C TRP A 459 -2.41 -12.68 2.29
N ARG A 460 -2.68 -12.16 1.09
CA ARG A 460 -1.69 -11.97 0.03
C ARG A 460 -1.76 -10.55 -0.50
N CYS A 461 -0.59 -9.96 -0.61
CA CYS A 461 -0.33 -8.62 -1.06
C CYS A 461 0.84 -8.61 -2.03
N SER A 462 0.89 -7.60 -2.88
CA SER A 462 1.98 -7.38 -3.82
C SER A 462 2.17 -5.89 -4.06
N PHE A 463 3.42 -5.50 -4.32
CA PHE A 463 3.70 -4.27 -5.04
C PHE A 463 3.44 -4.48 -6.53
N ASP A 464 3.01 -3.43 -7.21
CA ASP A 464 2.97 -3.38 -8.66
C ASP A 464 4.41 -3.28 -9.19
N SER A 465 4.77 -4.15 -10.14
CA SER A 465 6.12 -4.24 -10.68
C SER A 465 6.52 -3.03 -11.53
N GLU A 466 5.56 -2.38 -12.21
CA GLU A 466 5.81 -1.18 -13.00
C GLU A 466 5.68 0.08 -12.15
N ARG A 467 4.83 0.02 -11.12
CA ARG A 467 4.55 1.12 -10.20
C ARG A 467 4.91 0.70 -8.79
N SER A 468 6.22 0.63 -8.50
CA SER A 468 6.78 0.12 -7.24
C SER A 468 6.26 0.73 -5.93
N LEU A 469 5.47 1.80 -6.00
CA LEU A 469 4.80 2.45 -4.86
C LEU A 469 3.31 2.11 -4.73
N TYR A 470 2.73 1.40 -5.71
CA TYR A 470 1.38 0.88 -5.65
C TYR A 470 1.42 -0.46 -4.96
N PHE A 471 0.67 -0.56 -3.88
CA PHE A 471 0.65 -1.73 -3.02
C PHE A 471 -0.80 -2.20 -2.86
N VAL A 472 -1.04 -3.47 -3.16
CA VAL A 472 -2.38 -4.07 -3.19
C VAL A 472 -2.41 -5.28 -2.28
N CYS A 473 -3.46 -5.39 -1.47
CA CYS A 473 -3.72 -6.55 -0.61
C CYS A 473 -5.11 -7.10 -0.86
N ALA A 474 -5.22 -8.43 -0.88
CA ALA A 474 -6.47 -9.11 -0.65
C ALA A 474 -6.72 -9.23 0.86
N ASP A 475 -7.85 -8.71 1.31
CA ASP A 475 -8.31 -8.81 2.70
C ASP A 475 -9.70 -9.47 2.72
N THR A 476 -9.95 -10.35 3.70
CA THR A 476 -11.24 -11.04 3.83
C THR A 476 -12.39 -10.11 4.19
N GLY A 477 -12.09 -8.89 4.64
CA GLY A 477 -13.08 -7.92 5.08
C GLY A 477 -13.89 -8.37 6.29
N GLN A 478 -14.87 -7.56 6.70
CA GLN A 478 -15.82 -7.89 7.77
C GLN A 478 -17.22 -7.88 7.16
N VAL A 479 -17.97 -8.97 7.33
CA VAL A 479 -19.42 -9.02 7.08
C VAL A 479 -20.15 -8.65 8.36
#